data_AF-A0AAV8C1U5-F1
#
_entry.id   AF-A0AAV8C1U5-F1
#
_cell.length_a   1.000
_cell.length_b   1.000
_cell.length_c   1.000
_cell.angle_alpha   90.00
_cell.angle_beta   90.00
_cell.angle_gamma   90.00
#
_symmetry.space_group_name_H-M   'P 1'
#
loop_
_entity.id
_entity.type
_entity.pdbx_description
1 polymer ?
#
loop_
_entity_poly.entity_id
_entity_poly.type
_entity_poly.pdbx_seq_one_letter_code
_entity_poly.pdbx_strand_id
1 'polypeptide(L)'
;MRLVLLVLHHLPPKHPPPKHPPPSLGQKDVGVAQPVRARKMLIENEREKHLEMRSHKRTIKVDDRIEGRLIKLGLSHITKVKHVNVDMPLLKAMVEFWRPETHTFHFPVGEMTVSLQDVAFLYGLRSTGIPVRSNTRGPWEEKIRANLYPHEDLGEWHRERSSREGDVVGNNIKLKWLQQNCGVAPQPNATGEELDRYTRAVALELFGTLMFPDISQNSVPAYYLELVSDNLNEVPDFNWGGATLACLYRALDRASIVSRL
;
A
#
# COMPACT_ATOMS: atom_id res chain seq x y z
N MET A 1 4.36 21.86 -3.73
CA MET A 1 4.80 20.45 -3.67
C MET A 1 3.56 19.56 -3.57
N ARG A 2 3.29 18.69 -4.56
CA ARG A 2 2.21 17.69 -4.46
C ARG A 2 2.85 16.38 -3.98
N LEU A 3 2.74 16.07 -2.69
CA LEU A 3 3.27 14.84 -2.12
C LEU A 3 2.32 13.67 -2.40
N VAL A 4 2.75 12.76 -3.28
CA VAL A 4 2.16 11.42 -3.40
C VAL A 4 2.62 10.61 -2.19
N LEU A 5 1.68 9.97 -1.50
CA LEU A 5 1.96 9.01 -0.43
C LEU A 5 2.77 7.85 -1.02
N LEU A 6 4.06 7.85 -0.73
CA LEU A 6 4.98 6.83 -1.18
C LEU A 6 5.47 6.05 0.01
N VAL A 7 5.49 4.74 -0.18
CA VAL A 7 5.93 3.79 0.82
C VAL A 7 7.44 3.62 0.70
N LEU A 8 8.11 3.76 1.84
CA LEU A 8 9.54 3.74 1.97
C LEU A 8 9.94 2.66 2.98
N HIS A 9 10.66 1.63 2.52
CA HIS A 9 10.98 0.46 3.34
C HIS A 9 12.39 -0.08 3.13
N HIS A 10 12.80 -0.91 4.10
CA HIS A 10 14.01 -1.74 4.10
C HIS A 10 13.62 -3.21 3.81
N LEU A 11 14.39 -3.91 2.97
CA LEU A 11 14.20 -5.33 2.67
C LEU A 11 14.98 -6.20 3.67
N PRO A 12 14.41 -7.31 4.18
CA PRO A 12 15.21 -8.35 4.82
C PRO A 12 16.10 -9.06 3.78
N PRO A 13 17.29 -9.56 4.16
CA PRO A 13 18.20 -10.24 3.24
C PRO A 13 17.56 -11.47 2.59
N LYS A 14 17.73 -11.64 1.28
CA LYS A 14 17.10 -12.70 0.45
C LYS A 14 17.71 -14.10 0.63
N HIS A 15 18.44 -14.37 1.69
CA HIS A 15 19.09 -15.67 1.91
C HIS A 15 18.42 -16.43 3.06
N PRO A 16 18.00 -17.70 2.87
CA PRO A 16 17.57 -18.54 3.98
C PRO A 16 18.74 -18.74 4.95
N PRO A 17 18.48 -18.90 6.27
CA PRO A 17 19.53 -19.20 7.23
C PRO A 17 20.24 -20.50 6.83
N PRO A 18 21.59 -20.58 6.95
CA PRO A 18 22.32 -21.79 6.61
C PRO A 18 21.82 -22.96 7.45
N LYS A 19 21.41 -24.05 6.78
CA LYS A 19 20.82 -25.25 7.41
C LYS A 19 21.84 -26.18 8.08
N HIS A 20 23.02 -25.71 8.44
CA HIS A 20 24.07 -26.54 9.04
C HIS A 20 24.64 -25.92 10.31
N PRO A 21 24.81 -26.71 11.39
CA PRO A 21 25.53 -26.25 12.57
C PRO A 21 27.00 -25.97 12.22
N PRO A 22 27.68 -25.05 12.92
CA PRO A 22 29.07 -24.72 12.60
C PRO A 22 29.98 -25.94 12.86
N PRO A 23 30.95 -26.22 11.97
CA PRO A 23 31.89 -27.31 12.18
C PRO A 23 32.86 -26.99 13.32
N SER A 24 33.14 -28.00 14.13
CA SER A 24 34.12 -28.00 15.22
C SER A 24 35.54 -27.69 14.72
N LEU A 25 36.28 -26.89 15.49
CA LEU A 25 37.66 -26.51 15.24
C LEU A 25 38.59 -27.74 15.15
N GLY A 26 39.11 -27.98 13.96
CA GLY A 26 40.28 -28.83 13.71
C GLY A 26 41.31 -28.04 12.91
N GLN A 27 42.51 -27.85 13.47
CA GLN A 27 43.66 -27.25 12.80
C GLN A 27 44.19 -28.18 11.70
N LYS A 28 44.37 -27.69 10.46
CA LYS A 28 45.68 -27.43 9.84
C LYS A 28 45.60 -27.13 8.34
N ASP A 29 46.59 -26.35 7.95
CA ASP A 29 47.19 -26.10 6.62
C ASP A 29 46.73 -24.93 5.76
N VAL A 30 47.76 -24.15 5.44
CA VAL A 30 47.80 -22.81 4.86
C VAL A 30 47.73 -22.92 3.34
N GLY A 31 46.61 -22.48 2.77
CA GLY A 31 46.46 -22.15 1.36
C GLY A 31 46.09 -20.67 1.23
N VAL A 32 47.07 -19.85 0.85
CA VAL A 32 46.93 -18.41 0.65
C VAL A 32 46.09 -18.13 -0.60
N ALA A 33 44.79 -17.81 -0.42
CA ALA A 33 44.03 -16.83 -1.22
C ALA A 33 42.53 -16.83 -0.86
N GLN A 34 42.10 -15.84 -0.05
CA GLN A 34 40.85 -15.03 -0.15
C GLN A 34 40.35 -14.52 1.23
N PRO A 35 41.05 -13.58 1.90
CA PRO A 35 40.39 -12.72 2.90
C PRO A 35 39.66 -11.54 2.22
N VAL A 36 40.10 -11.15 1.02
CA VAL A 36 39.59 -9.96 0.32
C VAL A 36 38.17 -10.19 -0.20
N ARG A 37 37.82 -11.39 -0.67
CA ARG A 37 36.49 -11.67 -1.22
C ARG A 37 35.41 -11.79 -0.14
N ALA A 38 35.73 -12.39 1.01
CA ALA A 38 34.83 -12.44 2.15
C ALA A 38 34.64 -11.07 2.81
N ARG A 39 35.72 -10.27 2.92
CA ARG A 39 35.65 -8.89 3.42
C ARG A 39 34.96 -7.96 2.43
N LYS A 40 35.15 -8.15 1.12
CA LYS A 40 34.40 -7.43 0.08
C LYS A 40 32.93 -7.83 0.10
N MET A 41 32.59 -9.12 0.28
CA MET A 41 31.19 -9.56 0.45
C MET A 41 30.54 -9.06 1.74
N LEU A 42 31.27 -8.94 2.86
CA LEU A 42 30.76 -8.30 4.08
C LEU A 42 30.57 -6.79 3.89
N ILE A 43 31.49 -6.11 3.21
CA ILE A 43 31.38 -4.68 2.87
C ILE A 43 30.29 -4.42 1.81
N GLU A 44 30.05 -5.35 0.87
CA GLU A 44 28.97 -5.29 -0.13
C GLU A 44 27.61 -5.56 0.55
N ASN A 45 27.55 -6.48 1.51
CA ASN A 45 26.33 -6.84 2.23
C ASN A 45 25.98 -5.82 3.35
N GLU A 46 26.97 -5.09 3.89
CA GLU A 46 26.76 -3.95 4.79
C GLU A 46 26.41 -2.65 4.04
N ARG A 47 26.56 -2.61 2.71
CA ARG A 47 26.33 -1.40 1.89
C ARG A 47 24.94 -1.27 1.26
N GLU A 48 24.02 -2.22 1.44
CA GLU A 48 22.67 -2.11 0.84
C GLU A 48 21.52 -2.00 1.85
N LYS A 49 21.66 -1.15 2.87
CA LYS A 49 20.48 -0.58 3.57
C LYS A 49 19.90 0.59 2.78
N HIS A 50 19.61 0.38 1.50
CA HIS A 50 19.08 1.45 0.67
C HIS A 50 17.56 1.60 0.85
N LEU A 51 17.13 2.85 1.05
CA LEU A 51 15.75 3.24 0.98
C LEU A 51 15.21 2.99 -0.44
N GLU A 52 14.28 2.05 -0.57
CA GLU A 52 13.60 1.78 -1.82
C GLU A 52 12.25 2.52 -1.86
N MET A 53 12.08 3.37 -2.87
CA MET A 53 10.78 3.97 -3.18
C MET A 53 9.98 3.01 -4.04
N ARG A 54 8.72 2.80 -3.65
CA ARG A 54 7.80 1.97 -4.43
C ARG A 54 6.53 2.77 -4.71
N SER A 55 6.19 2.86 -5.99
CA SER A 55 4.98 3.52 -6.47
C SER A 55 3.99 2.47 -6.95
N HIS A 56 2.72 2.66 -6.60
CA HIS A 56 1.65 1.80 -7.07
C HIS A 56 0.95 2.47 -8.24
N LYS A 57 0.88 1.77 -9.37
CA LYS A 57 0.15 2.27 -10.53
C LYS A 57 -1.33 1.97 -10.35
N ARG A 58 -2.15 3.01 -10.33
CA ARG A 58 -3.59 2.85 -10.51
C ARG A 58 -3.89 2.45 -11.95
N THR A 59 -4.69 1.41 -12.13
CA THR A 59 -5.08 0.93 -13.46
C THR A 59 -6.59 0.82 -13.62
N ILE A 60 -7.35 0.78 -12.52
CA ILE A 60 -8.81 0.79 -12.60
C ILE A 60 -9.25 2.17 -13.09
N LYS A 61 -9.97 2.20 -14.21
CA LYS A 61 -10.60 3.43 -14.70
C LYS A 61 -11.83 3.73 -13.86
N VAL A 62 -12.19 4.99 -13.69
CA VAL A 62 -13.41 5.33 -12.95
C VAL A 62 -14.53 5.44 -13.97
N ASP A 63 -15.65 4.77 -13.68
CA ASP A 63 -16.88 4.86 -14.47
C ASP A 63 -17.77 5.97 -13.89
N ASP A 64 -18.31 6.84 -14.73
CA ASP A 64 -19.11 7.97 -14.27
C ASP A 64 -20.36 7.52 -13.47
N ARG A 65 -20.87 6.31 -13.72
CA ARG A 65 -22.04 5.74 -13.03
C ARG A 65 -21.77 5.44 -11.55
N ILE A 66 -20.50 5.33 -11.14
CA ILE A 66 -20.14 5.13 -9.73
C ILE A 66 -19.78 6.42 -8.99
N GLU A 67 -19.77 7.58 -9.67
CA GLU A 67 -19.36 8.86 -9.06
C GLU A 67 -20.22 9.19 -7.83
N GLY A 68 -21.54 8.97 -7.89
CA GLY A 68 -22.44 9.20 -6.75
C GLY A 68 -22.06 8.37 -5.51
N ARG A 69 -21.56 7.15 -5.70
CA ARG A 69 -21.11 6.27 -4.60
C ARG A 69 -19.77 6.76 -4.05
N LEU A 70 -18.87 7.19 -4.93
CA LEU A 70 -17.57 7.76 -4.56
C LEU A 70 -17.72 9.10 -3.79
N ILE A 71 -18.73 9.92 -4.12
CA ILE A 71 -19.05 11.14 -3.37
C ILE A 71 -19.48 10.79 -1.94
N LYS A 72 -20.40 9.84 -1.77
CA LYS A 72 -20.84 9.38 -0.44
C LYS A 72 -19.67 8.84 0.38
N LEU A 73 -18.85 7.98 -0.24
CA LEU A 73 -17.61 7.48 0.35
C LEU A 73 -16.60 8.59 0.69
N GLY A 74 -16.70 9.79 0.12
CA GLY A 74 -15.69 10.85 0.29
C GLY A 74 -14.40 10.61 -0.50
N LEU A 75 -14.49 9.81 -1.57
CA LEU A 75 -13.35 9.39 -2.40
C LEU A 75 -13.40 9.95 -3.84
N SER A 76 -14.44 10.69 -4.22
CA SER A 76 -14.59 11.24 -5.60
C SER A 76 -13.44 12.17 -6.03
N HIS A 77 -12.86 12.96 -5.12
CA HIS A 77 -11.77 13.86 -5.51
C HIS A 77 -10.43 13.11 -5.68
N ILE A 78 -10.14 12.13 -4.83
CA ILE A 78 -8.87 11.41 -4.86
C ILE A 78 -8.75 10.54 -6.13
N THR A 79 -9.85 10.07 -6.72
CA THR A 79 -9.82 9.38 -8.02
C THR A 79 -9.31 10.26 -9.16
N LYS A 80 -9.47 11.58 -9.07
CA LYS A 80 -9.04 12.55 -10.09
C LYS A 80 -7.56 12.93 -9.95
N VAL A 81 -6.91 12.55 -8.85
CA VAL A 81 -5.48 12.79 -8.64
C VAL A 81 -4.69 12.00 -9.68
N LYS A 82 -3.90 12.72 -10.48
CA LYS A 82 -3.06 12.14 -11.53
C LYS A 82 -1.77 11.60 -10.93
N HIS A 83 -1.19 10.61 -11.59
CA HIS A 83 0.16 10.16 -11.29
C HIS A 83 1.14 11.32 -11.44
N VAL A 84 2.01 11.50 -10.46
CA VAL A 84 3.08 12.50 -10.45
C VAL A 84 4.40 11.76 -10.59
N ASN A 85 5.27 12.21 -11.50
CA ASN A 85 6.64 11.73 -11.54
C ASN A 85 7.38 12.29 -10.35
N VAL A 86 7.90 11.41 -9.51
CA VAL A 86 8.53 11.80 -8.25
C VAL A 86 10.05 11.77 -8.41
N ASP A 87 10.67 12.88 -8.04
CA ASP A 87 12.13 13.01 -8.00
C ASP A 87 12.67 12.22 -6.80
N MET A 88 13.41 11.18 -7.13
CA MET A 88 13.95 10.21 -6.18
C MET A 88 15.00 10.80 -5.24
N PRO A 89 16.05 11.47 -5.75
CA PRO A 89 16.97 12.23 -4.91
C PRO A 89 16.26 13.20 -3.96
N LEU A 90 15.25 13.94 -4.44
CA LEU A 90 14.52 14.90 -3.62
C LEU A 90 13.80 14.21 -2.46
N LEU A 91 13.07 13.12 -2.71
CA LEU A 91 12.38 12.41 -1.64
C LEU A 91 13.33 11.83 -0.59
N LYS A 92 14.47 11.27 -1.03
CA LYS A 92 15.48 10.76 -0.10
C LYS A 92 16.00 11.88 0.80
N ALA A 93 16.32 13.04 0.23
CA ALA A 93 16.72 14.21 1.00
C ALA A 93 15.62 14.65 1.98
N MET A 94 14.35 14.67 1.56
CA MET A 94 13.24 15.00 2.46
C MET A 94 13.15 14.06 3.66
N VAL A 95 13.38 12.76 3.45
CA VAL A 95 13.35 11.75 4.53
C VAL A 95 14.47 11.99 5.55
N GLU A 96 15.67 12.38 5.11
CA GLU A 96 16.79 12.73 6.00
C GLU A 96 16.47 13.95 6.89
N PHE A 97 15.68 14.89 6.36
CA PHE A 97 15.22 16.05 7.11
C PHE A 97 14.03 15.75 8.03
N TRP A 98 13.40 14.59 7.95
CA TRP A 98 12.29 14.23 8.84
C TRP A 98 12.74 14.06 10.31
N ARG A 99 11.95 14.58 11.24
CA ARG A 99 12.09 14.39 12.70
C ARG A 99 10.84 13.70 13.25
N PRO A 100 10.93 12.39 13.58
CA PRO A 100 9.81 11.64 14.14
C PRO A 100 9.27 12.21 15.45
N GLU A 101 10.10 12.92 16.21
CA GLU A 101 9.74 13.47 17.52
C GLU A 101 8.69 14.58 17.42
N THR A 102 8.70 15.34 16.32
CA THR A 102 7.79 16.48 16.09
C THR A 102 6.91 16.32 14.87
N HIS A 103 7.10 15.25 14.08
CA HIS A 103 6.47 15.04 12.78
C HIS A 103 6.62 16.24 11.83
N THR A 104 7.86 16.76 11.77
CA THR A 104 8.23 17.89 10.91
C THR A 104 9.52 17.61 10.15
N PHE A 105 9.67 18.23 8.99
CA PHE A 105 10.91 18.34 8.24
C PHE A 105 11.73 19.51 8.76
N HIS A 106 13.00 19.27 9.09
CA HIS A 106 13.93 20.25 9.64
C HIS A 106 14.93 20.66 8.55
N PHE A 107 14.67 21.78 7.89
CA PHE A 107 15.59 22.37 6.91
C PHE A 107 16.46 23.44 7.57
N PRO A 108 17.60 23.83 6.96
CA PRO A 108 18.43 24.93 7.46
C PRO A 108 17.67 26.27 7.61
N VAL A 109 16.60 26.45 6.82
CA VAL A 109 15.77 27.66 6.79
C VAL A 109 14.55 27.61 7.71
N GLY A 110 14.31 26.48 8.38
CA GLY A 110 13.19 26.32 9.30
C GLY A 110 12.50 24.96 9.22
N GLU A 111 11.41 24.83 9.98
CA GLU A 111 10.61 23.61 10.06
C GLU A 111 9.42 23.67 9.09
N MET A 112 9.05 22.52 8.53
CA MET A 112 7.88 22.37 7.65
C MET A 112 7.16 21.07 7.98
N THR A 113 5.83 21.06 7.99
CA THR A 113 5.04 19.85 8.23
C THR A 113 3.94 19.70 7.19
N VAL A 114 3.45 18.48 6.98
CA VAL A 114 2.30 18.22 6.11
C VAL A 114 1.06 18.23 6.98
N SER A 115 0.17 19.19 6.76
CA SER A 115 -1.04 19.33 7.56
C SER A 115 -2.25 18.60 6.97
N LEU A 116 -3.33 18.52 7.74
CA LEU A 116 -4.64 18.10 7.22
C LEU A 116 -5.14 19.00 6.09
N GLN A 117 -4.79 20.29 6.11
CA GLN A 117 -5.15 21.22 5.04
C GLN A 117 -4.45 20.85 3.73
N ASP A 118 -3.18 20.44 3.79
CA ASP A 118 -2.45 19.96 2.62
C ASP A 118 -3.09 18.69 2.06
N VAL A 119 -3.48 17.74 2.91
CA VAL A 119 -4.15 16.50 2.47
C VAL A 119 -5.52 16.79 1.85
N ALA A 120 -6.30 17.69 2.45
CA ALA A 120 -7.58 18.13 1.89
C ALA A 120 -7.39 18.85 0.54
N PHE A 121 -6.39 19.70 0.41
CA PHE A 121 -6.13 20.44 -0.83
C PHE A 121 -5.59 19.53 -1.95
N LEU A 122 -4.69 18.60 -1.62
CA LEU A 122 -4.03 17.74 -2.60
C LEU A 122 -4.91 16.57 -3.06
N TYR A 123 -5.68 15.99 -2.14
CA TYR A 123 -6.46 14.78 -2.40
C TYR A 123 -7.97 14.98 -2.33
N GLY A 124 -8.45 16.11 -1.82
CA GLY A 124 -9.87 16.35 -1.59
C GLY A 124 -10.47 15.41 -0.52
N LEU A 125 -9.64 14.89 0.38
CA LEU A 125 -10.09 14.03 1.47
C LEU A 125 -10.60 14.88 2.65
N ARG A 126 -11.70 14.46 3.25
CA ARG A 126 -12.29 15.12 4.43
C ARG A 126 -11.35 15.00 5.63
N SER A 127 -11.12 16.11 6.32
CA SER A 127 -10.32 16.20 7.56
C SER A 127 -11.15 16.02 8.84
N THR A 128 -12.48 15.95 8.70
CA THR A 128 -13.45 15.76 9.78
C THR A 128 -14.21 14.44 9.60
N GLY A 129 -14.86 13.99 10.66
CA GLY A 129 -15.67 12.77 10.65
C GLY A 129 -15.16 11.70 11.60
N ILE A 130 -15.69 10.48 11.45
CA ILE A 130 -15.39 9.34 12.30
C ILE A 130 -13.98 8.83 12.03
N PRO A 131 -13.17 8.54 13.06
CA PRO A 131 -11.87 7.90 12.88
C PRO A 131 -11.99 6.58 12.11
N VAL A 132 -11.16 6.43 11.07
CA VAL A 132 -11.10 5.19 10.28
C VAL A 132 -10.54 4.07 11.16
N ARG A 133 -11.40 3.10 11.46
CA ARG A 133 -11.06 1.89 12.21
C ARG A 133 -11.65 0.71 11.45
N SER A 134 -10.87 -0.35 11.32
CA SER A 134 -11.32 -1.61 10.77
C SER A 134 -10.91 -2.72 11.71
N ASN A 135 -11.80 -3.69 11.89
CA ASN A 135 -11.48 -4.89 12.63
C ASN A 135 -10.49 -5.71 11.78
N THR A 136 -9.37 -6.13 12.35
CA THR A 136 -8.38 -6.94 11.60
C THR A 136 -8.72 -8.44 11.64
N ARG A 137 -9.65 -8.83 12.50
CA ARG A 137 -10.12 -10.21 12.68
C ARG A 137 -11.52 -10.36 12.10
N GLY A 138 -11.64 -11.12 11.04
CA GLY A 138 -12.93 -11.38 10.41
C GLY A 138 -12.85 -12.51 9.41
N PRO A 139 -14.00 -13.02 8.93
CA PRO A 139 -14.07 -14.01 7.88
C PRO A 139 -13.77 -13.34 6.52
N TRP A 140 -12.54 -12.87 6.34
CA TRP A 140 -12.15 -12.04 5.19
C TRP A 140 -12.33 -12.75 3.87
N GLU A 141 -12.07 -14.04 3.84
CA GLU A 141 -12.28 -14.84 2.63
C GLU A 141 -13.75 -14.82 2.19
N GLU A 142 -14.68 -15.01 3.12
CA GLU A 142 -16.12 -14.92 2.85
C GLU A 142 -16.53 -13.51 2.44
N LYS A 143 -16.06 -12.48 3.16
CA LYS A 143 -16.36 -11.08 2.81
C LYS A 143 -15.82 -10.71 1.43
N ILE A 144 -14.62 -11.17 1.06
CA ILE A 144 -14.04 -10.98 -0.27
C ILE A 144 -14.97 -11.62 -1.32
N ARG A 145 -15.37 -12.88 -1.12
CA ARG A 145 -16.28 -13.58 -2.05
C ARG A 145 -17.60 -12.82 -2.20
N ALA A 146 -18.25 -12.48 -1.09
CA ALA A 146 -19.55 -11.82 -1.10
C ALA A 146 -19.52 -10.40 -1.71
N ASN A 147 -18.41 -9.67 -1.62
CA ASN A 147 -18.36 -8.26 -2.03
C ASN A 147 -17.64 -8.00 -3.35
N LEU A 148 -16.75 -8.92 -3.78
CA LEU A 148 -15.87 -8.72 -4.93
C LEU A 148 -16.07 -9.75 -6.05
N TYR A 149 -16.73 -10.89 -5.78
CA TYR A 149 -16.93 -11.93 -6.80
C TYR A 149 -18.28 -11.72 -7.48
N PRO A 150 -18.43 -12.06 -8.78
CA PRO A 150 -19.74 -12.06 -9.43
C PRO A 150 -20.65 -13.14 -8.83
N HIS A 151 -21.91 -12.79 -8.55
CA HIS A 151 -22.88 -13.68 -7.91
C HIS A 151 -23.40 -14.81 -8.82
N GLU A 152 -23.45 -14.60 -10.14
CA GLU A 152 -24.19 -15.50 -11.04
C GLU A 152 -23.41 -16.73 -11.51
N ASP A 153 -22.09 -16.81 -11.30
CA ASP A 153 -21.32 -17.91 -11.91
C ASP A 153 -20.10 -18.35 -11.12
N LEU A 154 -20.26 -18.50 -9.79
CA LEU A 154 -19.19 -19.01 -8.93
C LEU A 154 -18.60 -20.32 -9.48
N GLY A 155 -19.40 -21.20 -10.08
CA GLY A 155 -18.97 -22.49 -10.62
C GLY A 155 -17.97 -22.41 -11.79
N GLU A 156 -18.18 -21.51 -12.76
CA GLU A 156 -17.25 -21.30 -13.89
C GLU A 156 -16.17 -20.28 -13.57
N TRP A 157 -16.51 -19.22 -12.83
CA TRP A 157 -15.54 -18.23 -12.36
C TRP A 157 -14.46 -18.89 -11.49
N HIS A 158 -14.85 -19.87 -10.65
CA HIS A 158 -13.88 -20.68 -9.95
C HIS A 158 -13.08 -21.58 -10.91
N ARG A 159 -13.70 -22.33 -11.83
CA ARG A 159 -12.96 -23.27 -12.67
C ARG A 159 -11.91 -22.61 -13.58
N GLU A 160 -12.19 -21.39 -14.06
CA GLU A 160 -11.35 -20.70 -15.05
C GLU A 160 -10.36 -19.68 -14.42
N ARG A 161 -10.74 -19.01 -13.31
CA ARG A 161 -9.88 -17.99 -12.65
C ARG A 161 -9.28 -18.43 -11.31
N SER A 162 -9.93 -19.35 -10.59
CA SER A 162 -9.44 -19.91 -9.30
C SER A 162 -8.27 -20.88 -9.47
N SER A 163 -7.88 -21.20 -10.71
CA SER A 163 -6.69 -22.03 -10.98
C SER A 163 -5.38 -21.30 -10.66
N ARG A 164 -5.43 -20.02 -10.24
CA ARG A 164 -4.26 -19.29 -9.76
C ARG A 164 -4.28 -19.27 -8.25
N GLU A 165 -3.54 -20.18 -7.64
CA GLU A 165 -2.99 -20.01 -6.29
C GLU A 165 -2.48 -18.56 -6.15
N GLY A 166 -3.16 -17.72 -5.37
CA GLY A 166 -2.65 -16.41 -5.00
C GLY A 166 -3.54 -15.19 -5.23
N ASP A 167 -4.85 -15.32 -5.37
CA ASP A 167 -5.78 -14.17 -5.41
C ASP A 167 -5.80 -13.42 -4.07
N VAL A 168 -5.73 -14.20 -2.99
CA VAL A 168 -5.65 -13.75 -1.61
C VAL A 168 -4.45 -14.44 -0.96
N VAL A 169 -3.60 -13.67 -0.27
CA VAL A 169 -2.47 -14.21 0.50
C VAL A 169 -2.70 -13.85 1.97
N GLY A 170 -3.13 -14.84 2.75
CA GLY A 170 -3.59 -14.63 4.12
C GLY A 170 -4.83 -13.74 4.14
N ASN A 171 -4.74 -12.57 4.79
CA ASN A 171 -5.82 -11.58 4.86
C ASN A 171 -5.64 -10.42 3.88
N ASN A 172 -4.89 -10.59 2.79
CA ASN A 172 -4.64 -9.52 1.80
C ASN A 172 -5.09 -9.92 0.41
N ILE A 173 -5.70 -8.97 -0.31
CA ILE A 173 -6.16 -9.09 -1.69
C ILE A 173 -5.05 -8.58 -2.61
N LYS A 174 -4.60 -9.35 -3.60
CA LYS A 174 -3.58 -8.83 -4.52
C LYS A 174 -4.12 -7.69 -5.38
N LEU A 175 -3.42 -6.56 -5.42
CA LEU A 175 -3.78 -5.39 -6.26
C LEU A 175 -3.88 -5.77 -7.73
N LYS A 176 -2.91 -6.54 -8.25
CA LYS A 176 -2.96 -7.02 -9.65
C LYS A 176 -4.20 -7.85 -9.93
N TRP A 177 -4.60 -8.72 -9.00
CA TRP A 177 -5.82 -9.51 -9.14
C TRP A 177 -7.06 -8.62 -9.09
N LEU A 178 -7.12 -7.68 -8.15
CA LEU A 178 -8.22 -6.73 -8.00
C LEU A 178 -8.43 -5.93 -9.29
N GLN A 179 -7.33 -5.43 -9.86
CA GLN A 179 -7.32 -4.67 -11.11
C GLN A 179 -7.79 -5.50 -12.31
N GLN A 180 -7.38 -6.77 -12.41
CA GLN A 180 -7.68 -7.64 -13.55
C GLN A 180 -9.10 -8.22 -13.50
N ASN A 181 -9.64 -8.46 -12.30
CA ASN A 181 -10.89 -9.20 -12.14
C ASN A 181 -12.06 -8.32 -11.68
N CYS A 182 -11.80 -7.34 -10.81
CA CYS A 182 -12.83 -6.44 -10.29
C CYS A 182 -12.71 -5.01 -10.88
N GLY A 183 -11.60 -4.70 -11.54
CA GLY A 183 -11.30 -3.41 -12.17
C GLY A 183 -11.76 -3.28 -13.62
N VAL A 184 -12.43 -4.28 -14.18
CA VAL A 184 -13.02 -4.24 -15.51
C VAL A 184 -14.30 -3.40 -15.47
N ALA A 185 -14.42 -2.44 -16.38
CA ALA A 185 -15.58 -1.56 -16.45
C ALA A 185 -16.89 -2.38 -16.58
N PRO A 186 -17.93 -2.12 -15.77
CA PRO A 186 -19.19 -2.83 -15.85
C PRO A 186 -19.87 -2.63 -17.21
N GLN A 187 -20.66 -3.62 -17.66
CA GLN A 187 -21.42 -3.52 -18.90
C GLN A 187 -22.42 -2.35 -18.87
N PRO A 188 -22.88 -1.82 -20.02
CA PRO A 188 -23.81 -0.68 -20.04
C PRO A 188 -25.10 -0.88 -19.23
N ASN A 189 -25.60 -2.12 -19.18
CA ASN A 189 -26.79 -2.54 -18.44
C ASN A 189 -26.49 -3.10 -17.03
N ALA A 190 -25.31 -2.79 -16.48
CA ALA A 190 -24.88 -3.30 -15.18
C ALA A 190 -25.87 -2.96 -14.05
N THR A 191 -26.09 -3.93 -13.16
CA THR A 191 -27.00 -3.75 -12.02
C THR A 191 -26.37 -2.84 -10.95
N GLY A 192 -27.19 -2.36 -10.01
CA GLY A 192 -26.70 -1.57 -8.88
C GLY A 192 -25.63 -2.30 -8.06
N GLU A 193 -25.77 -3.62 -7.92
CA GLU A 193 -24.83 -4.47 -7.19
C GLU A 193 -23.49 -4.63 -7.92
N GLU A 194 -23.52 -4.75 -9.25
CA GLU A 194 -22.30 -4.77 -10.06
C GLU A 194 -21.53 -3.45 -10.00
N LEU A 195 -22.26 -2.33 -10.00
CA LEU A 195 -21.69 -1.00 -9.77
C LEU A 195 -21.13 -0.85 -8.35
N ASP A 196 -21.78 -1.42 -7.33
CA ASP A 196 -21.28 -1.43 -5.95
C ASP A 196 -19.98 -2.23 -5.85
N ARG A 197 -19.94 -3.43 -6.42
CA ARG A 197 -18.75 -4.28 -6.52
C ARG A 197 -17.59 -3.53 -7.20
N TYR A 198 -17.86 -2.87 -8.32
CA TYR A 198 -16.88 -2.05 -9.03
C TYR A 198 -16.37 -0.89 -8.17
N THR A 199 -17.27 -0.23 -7.44
CA THR A 199 -16.92 0.86 -6.52
C THR A 199 -16.00 0.37 -5.41
N ARG A 200 -16.27 -0.80 -4.82
CA ARG A 200 -15.41 -1.41 -3.80
C ARG A 200 -14.01 -1.69 -4.35
N ALA A 201 -13.90 -2.17 -5.59
CA ALA A 201 -12.61 -2.38 -6.23
C ALA A 201 -11.83 -1.09 -6.42
N VAL A 202 -12.48 -0.01 -6.88
CA VAL A 202 -11.87 1.32 -6.99
C VAL A 202 -11.40 1.82 -5.62
N ALA A 203 -12.25 1.72 -4.60
CA ALA A 203 -11.90 2.17 -3.24
C ALA A 203 -10.73 1.38 -2.65
N LEU A 204 -10.71 0.06 -2.80
CA LEU A 204 -9.60 -0.79 -2.36
C LEU A 204 -8.30 -0.50 -3.12
N GLU A 205 -8.36 -0.19 -4.42
CA GLU A 205 -7.19 0.28 -5.15
C GLU A 205 -6.69 1.61 -4.55
N LEU A 206 -7.57 2.59 -4.27
CA LEU A 206 -7.17 3.83 -3.63
C LEU A 206 -6.53 3.61 -2.25
N PHE A 207 -7.09 2.71 -1.45
CA PHE A 207 -6.54 2.35 -0.15
C PHE A 207 -5.15 1.74 -0.27
N GLY A 208 -4.96 0.77 -1.16
CA GLY A 208 -3.66 0.11 -1.35
C GLY A 208 -2.62 0.95 -2.09
N THR A 209 -3.01 2.01 -2.80
CA THR A 209 -2.09 2.77 -3.67
C THR A 209 -1.81 4.20 -3.23
N LEU A 210 -2.81 4.93 -2.73
CA LEU A 210 -2.71 6.35 -2.43
C LEU A 210 -2.92 6.70 -0.96
N MET A 211 -3.67 5.92 -0.19
CA MET A 211 -4.05 6.31 1.17
C MET A 211 -3.30 5.52 2.24
N PHE A 212 -3.30 4.19 2.13
CA PHE A 212 -2.72 3.26 3.10
C PHE A 212 -1.79 2.22 2.44
N PRO A 213 -0.87 2.65 1.56
CA PRO A 213 -0.02 1.69 0.88
C PRO A 213 0.89 0.96 1.91
N ASP A 214 1.00 -0.36 1.76
CA ASP A 214 1.68 -1.24 2.72
C ASP A 214 3.05 -1.75 2.23
N ILE A 215 3.73 -2.54 3.08
CA ILE A 215 5.05 -3.14 2.77
C ILE A 215 5.00 -4.19 1.65
N SER A 216 3.82 -4.77 1.36
CA SER A 216 3.65 -5.96 0.52
C SER A 216 3.72 -5.66 -0.97
N GLN A 217 3.64 -4.37 -1.34
CA GLN A 217 3.78 -3.79 -2.69
C GLN A 217 2.74 -4.22 -3.73
N ASN A 218 1.97 -5.25 -3.44
CA ASN A 218 1.13 -5.91 -4.42
C ASN A 218 -0.18 -6.38 -3.82
N SER A 219 -0.52 -5.96 -2.59
CA SER A 219 -1.77 -6.33 -1.97
C SER A 219 -2.35 -5.23 -1.10
N VAL A 220 -3.65 -5.31 -0.90
CA VAL A 220 -4.42 -4.44 -0.02
C VAL A 220 -5.03 -5.32 1.07
N PRO A 221 -4.92 -4.96 2.36
CA PRO A 221 -5.54 -5.73 3.42
C PRO A 221 -7.05 -5.85 3.24
N ALA A 222 -7.55 -7.08 3.31
CA ALA A 222 -8.96 -7.41 3.11
C ALA A 222 -9.86 -6.75 4.14
N TYR A 223 -9.33 -6.42 5.32
CA TYR A 223 -10.11 -5.74 6.35
C TYR A 223 -10.63 -4.36 5.93
N TYR A 224 -9.97 -3.69 4.98
CA TYR A 224 -10.50 -2.45 4.41
C TYR A 224 -11.83 -2.62 3.68
N LEU A 225 -12.25 -3.85 3.36
CA LEU A 225 -13.61 -4.11 2.88
C LEU A 225 -14.65 -3.65 3.90
N GLU A 226 -14.42 -3.70 5.21
CA GLU A 226 -15.37 -3.18 6.20
C GLU A 226 -15.68 -1.70 6.05
N LEU A 227 -14.76 -0.93 5.47
CA LEU A 227 -14.97 0.48 5.24
C LEU A 227 -15.88 0.75 4.03
N VAL A 228 -16.19 -0.30 3.25
CA VAL A 228 -16.91 -0.25 1.96
C VAL A 228 -17.89 -1.42 1.74
N SER A 229 -18.18 -2.27 2.73
CA SER A 229 -18.88 -3.55 2.52
C SER A 229 -20.40 -3.42 2.53
N ASP A 230 -20.98 -2.81 3.55
CA ASP A 230 -22.37 -3.15 3.90
C ASP A 230 -23.40 -2.43 3.03
N ASN A 231 -23.37 -1.10 3.02
CA ASN A 231 -24.28 -0.30 2.20
C ASN A 231 -23.56 0.97 1.73
N LEU A 232 -23.22 1.05 0.45
CA LEU A 232 -22.59 2.24 -0.13
C LEU A 232 -23.50 3.47 -0.12
N ASN A 233 -24.79 3.30 0.22
CA ASN A 233 -25.72 4.40 0.42
C ASN A 233 -25.70 4.96 1.85
N GLU A 234 -25.20 4.21 2.84
CA GLU A 234 -25.19 4.57 4.27
C GLU A 234 -23.77 4.46 4.83
N VAL A 235 -22.80 5.03 4.11
CA VAL A 235 -21.41 5.03 4.55
C VAL A 235 -21.24 6.10 5.64
N PRO A 236 -20.61 5.77 6.78
CA PRO A 236 -20.22 6.77 7.74
C PRO A 236 -19.30 7.84 7.12
N ASP A 237 -19.43 9.08 7.59
CA ASP A 237 -18.51 10.15 7.21
C ASP A 237 -17.15 9.92 7.86
N PHE A 238 -16.29 9.14 7.20
CA PHE A 238 -14.94 8.87 7.67
C PHE A 238 -14.00 10.08 7.51
N ASN A 239 -13.12 10.25 8.51
CA ASN A 239 -11.99 11.17 8.45
C ASN A 239 -10.84 10.55 7.64
N TRP A 240 -11.03 10.50 6.32
CA TRP A 240 -10.02 9.95 5.41
C TRP A 240 -8.73 10.74 5.41
N GLY A 241 -8.80 12.06 5.55
CA GLY A 241 -7.63 12.95 5.58
C GLY A 241 -6.74 12.65 6.78
N GLY A 242 -7.33 12.50 7.97
CA GLY A 242 -6.61 12.11 9.18
C GLY A 242 -5.97 10.73 9.10
N ALA A 243 -6.70 9.74 8.58
CA ALA A 243 -6.17 8.39 8.39
C ALA A 243 -4.99 8.38 7.41
N THR A 244 -5.11 9.12 6.32
CA THR A 244 -4.12 9.26 5.25
C THR A 244 -2.87 9.97 5.76
N LEU A 245 -3.04 11.07 6.51
CA LEU A 245 -1.93 11.81 7.13
C LEU A 245 -1.19 10.95 8.17
N ALA A 246 -1.93 10.23 9.01
CA ALA A 246 -1.33 9.31 9.98
C ALA A 246 -0.54 8.18 9.31
N CYS A 247 -0.98 7.72 8.13
CA CYS A 247 -0.22 6.75 7.35
C CYS A 247 1.07 7.36 6.77
N LEU A 248 1.01 8.60 6.27
CA LEU A 248 2.18 9.34 5.79
C LEU A 248 3.24 9.50 6.87
N TYR A 249 2.84 9.97 8.05
CA TYR A 249 3.76 10.18 9.17
C TYR A 249 4.43 8.88 9.60
N ARG A 250 3.66 7.78 9.74
CA ARG A 250 4.24 6.46 10.05
C ARG A 250 5.23 5.98 8.99
N ALA A 251 4.98 6.26 7.71
CA ALA A 251 5.88 5.90 6.63
C ALA A 251 7.18 6.71 6.70
N LEU A 252 7.09 8.03 6.93
CA LEU A 252 8.24 8.91 7.10
C LEU A 252 9.06 8.58 8.36
N ASP A 253 8.40 8.28 9.48
CA ASP A 253 9.04 7.85 10.72
C ASP A 253 9.92 6.63 10.46
N ARG A 254 9.35 5.58 9.86
CA ARG A 254 10.07 4.34 9.51
C ARG A 254 11.22 4.61 8.53
N ALA A 255 10.97 5.43 7.52
CA ALA A 255 11.97 5.75 6.50
C ALA A 255 13.16 6.52 7.10
N SER A 256 12.90 7.46 8.00
CA SER A 256 13.93 8.28 8.63
C SER A 256 14.87 7.44 9.51
N ILE A 257 14.34 6.42 10.19
CA ILE A 257 15.15 5.47 10.96
C ILE A 257 16.12 4.72 10.04
N VAL A 258 15.66 4.28 8.87
CA VAL A 258 16.49 3.56 7.89
C VAL A 258 17.55 4.49 7.26
N SER A 259 17.21 5.74 6.97
CA SER A 259 18.14 6.70 6.35
C SER A 259 19.32 7.11 7.23
N ARG A 260 19.23 6.93 8.55
CA ARG A 260 20.26 7.32 9.52
C ARG A 260 21.20 6.16 9.92
N LEU A 261 20.99 4.97 9.37
CA LEU A 261 21.79 3.75 9.61
C LEU A 261 22.77 3.50 8.46
#